data_AF-A0A2M9YB92-F1
#
_entry.id   AF-A0A2M9YB92-F1
#
_cell.length_a   1.000
_cell.length_b   1.000
_cell.length_c   1.000
_cell.angle_alpha   90.00
_cell.angle_beta   90.00
_cell.angle_gamma   90.00
#
_symmetry.space_group_name_H-M   'P 1'
#
loop_
_entity.id
_entity.type
_entity.pdbx_description
1 polymer ?
#
loop_
_entity_poly.entity_id
_entity_poly.type
_entity_poly.pdbx_seq_one_letter_code
_entity_poly.pdbx_strand_id
1 'polypeptide(L)'
;MNLMDQLLDRKEIKLSFLLISFSIFLISLGTISGSESTAKTFYSTDSLFFANVFSELIKGYEEGNVFAGLMDWTWTPAFYLFPDLILYFLLRLLAIPINASIEVVHLGYTILQWTFLFLSWNILLKRFLPDESNISFLYRISIWFVLGGLFIFQNRFLSLFLPGFHTGTWCLLPISWALFFTAKKNKAYYILEFFLIFIAVLSDPLFLPSFLIPILLYELFTNLSKLLKDPKLLVSYSVKWIPIVLGLFIGVKTYSLLVKNNIVFFSYRYFEKSIFENFKLIFDTSFWNSLPIFWGSMTGILWIFALGCGILFFSLRKFRKDDNQYLNLNLFYLFSGVILPFFLILIAYVSEDTLPEKIPFRYLGILIPSLFGSFCILIRGRALKIITFSILVYAEGYLAFYIIKNKPLKIEYYPDWISCLDDLGRKNHWQRGMGGFWTSAPVRNFSKIGLVSDYYQPDLSIRAWQNTFRWYQLDRNYSFAILNELDKEVLSKTFGPGAHEEECPGAKIYVFSTKNEKEIKDFILLKKAEINVWKKFTGRK
;
A
#
# COMPACT_ATOMS: atom_id res chain seq x y z
N MET A 1 4.20 36.78 26.75
CA MET A 1 4.01 35.35 26.41
C MET A 1 3.22 34.71 27.56
N ASN A 2 2.12 34.01 27.30
CA ASN A 2 1.28 33.41 28.37
C ASN A 2 2.04 32.26 29.06
N LEU A 3 1.82 32.05 30.36
CA LEU A 3 2.40 30.95 31.15
C LEU A 3 2.19 29.59 30.46
N MET A 4 1.01 29.37 29.86
CA MET A 4 0.72 28.15 29.11
C MET A 4 1.59 27.98 27.86
N ASP A 5 1.90 29.08 27.16
CA ASP A 5 2.77 29.02 25.98
C ASP A 5 4.23 28.70 26.37
N GLN A 6 4.70 29.26 27.49
CA GLN A 6 6.01 28.96 28.07
C GLN A 6 6.11 27.50 28.51
N LEU A 7 5.06 26.96 29.13
CA LEU A 7 5.01 25.56 29.53
C LEU A 7 5.06 24.64 28.31
N LEU A 8 4.21 24.88 27.31
CA LEU A 8 4.15 24.08 26.08
C LEU A 8 5.42 24.23 25.22
N ASP A 9 6.23 25.27 25.41
CA ASP A 9 7.50 25.39 24.68
C ASP A 9 8.65 24.59 25.28
N ARG A 10 8.49 24.07 26.50
CA ARG A 10 9.49 23.20 27.16
C ARG A 10 9.73 21.94 26.34
N LYS A 11 11.01 21.57 26.21
CA LYS A 11 11.45 20.41 25.43
C LYS A 11 10.88 19.12 26.03
N GLU A 12 10.81 19.06 27.34
CA GLU A 12 10.30 17.96 28.14
C GLU A 12 8.83 17.68 27.78
N ILE A 13 7.99 18.73 27.73
CA ILE A 13 6.57 18.59 27.38
C ILE A 13 6.39 18.09 25.94
N LYS A 14 7.17 18.64 25.00
CA LYS A 14 7.15 18.19 23.59
C LYS A 14 7.55 16.73 23.45
N LEU A 15 8.54 16.29 24.23
CA LEU A 15 8.97 14.89 24.25
C LEU A 15 7.91 14.00 24.88
N SER A 16 7.28 14.42 25.98
CA SER A 16 6.18 13.69 26.61
C SER A 16 5.02 13.48 25.65
N PHE A 17 4.63 14.52 24.89
CA PHE A 17 3.57 14.37 23.88
C PHE A 17 3.94 13.37 22.80
N LEU A 18 5.19 13.36 22.34
CA LEU A 18 5.65 12.37 21.37
C LEU A 18 5.57 10.95 21.94
N LEU A 19 6.06 10.75 23.16
CA LEU A 19 6.05 9.44 23.82
C LEU A 19 4.63 8.93 24.03
N ILE A 20 3.72 9.80 24.47
CA ILE A 20 2.30 9.50 24.62
C ILE A 20 1.68 9.13 23.26
N SER A 21 1.89 9.96 22.23
CA SER A 21 1.35 9.73 20.88
C SER A 21 1.84 8.42 20.29
N PHE A 22 3.12 8.13 20.47
CA PHE A 22 3.73 6.89 20.01
C PHE A 22 3.18 5.69 20.79
N SER A 23 2.99 5.81 22.10
CA SER A 23 2.37 4.76 22.92
C SER A 23 0.92 4.50 22.48
N ILE A 24 0.13 5.55 22.20
CA ILE A 24 -1.20 5.44 21.61
C ILE A 24 -1.16 4.61 20.33
N PHE A 25 -0.23 4.93 19.43
CA PHE A 25 -0.05 4.23 18.16
C PHE A 25 0.33 2.76 18.38
N LEU A 26 1.27 2.45 19.28
CA LEU A 26 1.66 1.08 19.63
C LEU A 26 0.50 0.28 20.23
N ILE A 27 -0.30 0.89 21.11
CA ILE A 27 -1.48 0.25 21.67
C ILE A 27 -2.53 -0.01 20.58
N SER A 28 -2.64 0.88 19.59
CA SER A 28 -3.49 0.67 18.40
C SER A 28 -3.09 -0.57 17.64
N LEU A 29 -1.78 -0.73 17.40
CA LEU A 29 -1.22 -1.91 16.75
C LEU A 29 -1.55 -3.19 17.51
N GLY A 30 -1.45 -3.16 18.84
CA GLY A 30 -1.85 -4.29 19.70
C GLY A 30 -3.32 -4.69 19.60
N THR A 31 -4.19 -3.85 19.01
CA THR A 31 -5.62 -4.18 18.84
C THR A 31 -5.95 -4.87 17.52
N ILE A 32 -5.00 -4.95 16.59
CA ILE A 32 -5.22 -5.48 15.24
C ILE A 32 -5.72 -6.93 15.32
N SER A 33 -4.97 -7.82 15.99
CA SER A 33 -5.33 -9.24 16.08
C SER A 33 -6.48 -9.49 17.08
N GLY A 34 -6.85 -8.50 17.90
CA GLY A 34 -8.01 -8.55 18.79
C GLY A 34 -9.35 -8.30 18.11
N SER A 35 -9.36 -7.91 16.84
CA SER A 35 -10.56 -7.61 16.04
C SER A 35 -10.53 -8.40 14.74
N GLU A 36 -11.42 -9.39 14.60
CA GLU A 36 -11.41 -10.31 13.45
C GLU A 36 -11.45 -9.57 12.09
N SER A 37 -12.29 -8.54 11.96
CA SER A 37 -12.42 -7.75 10.73
C SER A 37 -11.17 -6.95 10.39
N THR A 38 -10.52 -6.39 11.42
CA THR A 38 -9.26 -5.64 11.29
C THR A 38 -8.13 -6.59 10.92
N ALA A 39 -8.02 -7.71 11.62
CA ALA A 39 -7.01 -8.72 11.39
C ALA A 39 -7.12 -9.35 10.00
N LYS A 40 -8.34 -9.69 9.54
CA LYS A 40 -8.58 -10.21 8.17
C LYS A 40 -8.10 -9.25 7.08
N THR A 41 -8.28 -7.94 7.30
CA THR A 41 -7.82 -6.92 6.34
C THR A 41 -6.31 -6.73 6.42
N PHE A 42 -5.77 -6.68 7.64
CA PHE A 42 -4.36 -6.41 7.91
C PHE A 42 -3.44 -7.58 7.51
N TYR A 43 -3.88 -8.81 7.73
CA TYR A 43 -3.19 -10.05 7.34
C TYR A 43 -3.84 -10.69 6.11
N SER A 44 -4.32 -9.86 5.19
CA SER A 44 -4.88 -10.31 3.91
C SER A 44 -3.79 -10.85 2.98
N THR A 45 -4.21 -11.55 1.94
CA THR A 45 -3.29 -12.07 0.91
C THR A 45 -2.42 -10.99 0.27
N ASP A 46 -2.99 -9.82 0.01
CA ASP A 46 -2.25 -8.69 -0.55
C ASP A 46 -1.10 -8.24 0.38
N SER A 47 -1.32 -8.19 1.70
CA SER A 47 -0.25 -7.79 2.65
C SER A 47 0.75 -8.91 2.91
N LEU A 48 0.32 -10.17 2.87
CA LEU A 48 1.19 -11.34 3.01
C LEU A 48 2.01 -11.64 1.75
N PHE A 49 1.83 -10.87 0.67
CA PHE A 49 2.55 -11.04 -0.58
C PHE A 49 4.06 -11.13 -0.37
N PHE A 50 4.67 -10.17 0.33
CA PHE A 50 6.12 -10.19 0.57
C PHE A 50 6.54 -11.29 1.54
N ALA A 51 5.69 -11.69 2.48
CA ALA A 51 5.97 -12.82 3.37
C ALA A 51 6.11 -14.11 2.55
N ASN A 52 5.23 -14.32 1.58
CA ASN A 52 5.29 -15.46 0.66
C ASN A 52 6.53 -15.40 -0.24
N VAL A 53 6.82 -14.25 -0.87
CA VAL A 53 8.03 -14.09 -1.70
C VAL A 53 9.28 -14.37 -0.88
N PHE A 54 9.38 -13.80 0.33
CA PHE A 54 10.52 -14.02 1.21
C PHE A 54 10.67 -15.50 1.57
N SER A 55 9.58 -16.18 1.89
CA SER A 55 9.60 -17.60 2.24
C SER A 55 10.09 -18.47 1.08
N GLU A 56 9.69 -18.17 -0.16
CA GLU A 56 10.21 -18.88 -1.34
C GLU A 56 11.68 -18.56 -1.64
N LEU A 57 12.14 -17.33 -1.39
CA LEU A 57 13.55 -16.97 -1.50
C LEU A 57 14.42 -17.73 -0.49
N ILE A 58 13.94 -17.89 0.75
CA ILE A 58 14.62 -18.71 1.77
C ILE A 58 14.67 -20.18 1.36
N LYS A 59 13.56 -20.75 0.86
CA LYS A 59 13.58 -22.10 0.30
C LYS A 59 14.57 -22.25 -0.85
N GLY A 60 14.60 -21.29 -1.77
CA GLY A 60 15.58 -21.26 -2.85
C GLY A 60 17.02 -21.19 -2.35
N TYR A 61 17.28 -20.40 -1.29
CA TYR A 61 18.58 -20.35 -0.63
C TYR A 61 18.99 -21.71 -0.05
N GLU A 62 18.07 -22.39 0.65
CA GLU A 62 18.27 -23.73 1.19
C GLU A 62 18.51 -24.78 0.09
N GLU A 63 17.87 -24.60 -1.08
CA GLU A 63 18.09 -25.40 -2.30
C GLU A 63 19.40 -25.04 -3.05
N GLY A 64 20.18 -24.07 -2.55
CA GLY A 64 21.48 -23.64 -3.09
C GLY A 64 21.43 -22.51 -4.13
N ASN A 65 20.25 -21.98 -4.46
CA ASN A 65 20.07 -20.84 -5.36
C ASN A 65 18.88 -19.95 -4.95
N VAL A 66 19.17 -18.83 -4.29
CA VAL A 66 18.16 -17.83 -3.84
C VAL A 66 17.18 -17.46 -4.96
N PHE A 67 17.67 -17.27 -6.20
CA PHE A 67 16.84 -16.82 -7.31
C PHE A 67 15.91 -17.92 -7.85
N ALA A 68 16.15 -19.20 -7.52
CA ALA A 68 15.21 -20.27 -7.84
C ALA A 68 13.84 -20.06 -7.14
N GLY A 69 13.82 -19.36 -6.00
CA GLY A 69 12.58 -18.96 -5.32
C GLY A 69 11.70 -17.98 -6.11
N LEU A 70 12.28 -17.24 -7.06
CA LEU A 70 11.53 -16.31 -7.93
C LEU A 70 11.09 -16.93 -9.25
N MET A 71 11.58 -18.12 -9.58
CA MET A 71 11.22 -18.80 -10.80
C MET A 71 9.71 -19.11 -10.79
N ASP A 72 9.05 -18.76 -11.90
CA ASP A 72 7.61 -18.91 -12.10
C ASP A 72 6.72 -18.12 -11.14
N TRP A 73 7.29 -17.14 -10.44
CA TRP A 73 6.51 -16.25 -9.59
C TRP A 73 5.58 -15.39 -10.44
N THR A 74 4.34 -15.21 -10.00
CA THR A 74 3.32 -14.35 -10.63
C THR A 74 3.20 -13.06 -9.80
N TRP A 75 3.88 -12.03 -10.26
CA TRP A 75 3.97 -10.74 -9.60
C TRP A 75 2.83 -9.81 -10.01
N THR A 76 2.51 -8.87 -9.13
CA THR A 76 1.63 -7.74 -9.44
C THR A 76 2.25 -6.80 -10.48
N PRO A 77 1.45 -5.97 -11.16
CA PRO A 77 1.96 -5.00 -12.13
C PRO A 77 2.95 -3.99 -11.54
N ALA A 78 2.78 -3.63 -10.27
CA ALA A 78 3.77 -2.87 -9.50
C ALA A 78 4.71 -3.84 -8.78
N PHE A 79 6.02 -3.59 -8.87
CA PHE A 79 7.02 -4.42 -8.19
C PHE A 79 7.08 -4.15 -6.69
N TYR A 80 6.76 -2.92 -6.28
CA TYR A 80 6.88 -2.41 -4.92
C TYR A 80 8.31 -2.50 -4.36
N LEU A 81 9.34 -2.40 -5.22
CA LEU A 81 10.76 -2.58 -4.85
C LEU A 81 11.22 -1.65 -3.72
N PHE A 82 11.03 -0.35 -3.91
CA PHE A 82 11.53 0.67 -2.99
C PHE A 82 10.41 1.62 -2.57
N PRO A 83 10.35 1.98 -1.28
CA PRO A 83 11.03 1.34 -0.14
C PRO A 83 10.46 -0.02 0.28
N ASP A 84 9.22 -0.34 -0.12
CA ASP A 84 8.38 -1.33 0.55
C ASP A 84 9.01 -2.73 0.65
N LEU A 85 9.38 -3.37 -0.47
CA LEU A 85 9.99 -4.71 -0.49
C LEU A 85 11.31 -4.75 0.28
N ILE A 86 12.19 -3.77 0.04
CA ILE A 86 13.52 -3.69 0.67
C ILE A 86 13.38 -3.56 2.19
N LEU A 87 12.50 -2.68 2.66
CA LEU A 87 12.26 -2.45 4.07
C LEU A 87 11.68 -3.71 4.73
N TYR A 88 10.70 -4.36 4.08
CA TYR A 88 10.09 -5.58 4.59
C TYR A 88 11.11 -6.73 4.68
N PHE A 89 11.93 -6.94 3.64
CA PHE A 89 12.95 -7.99 3.62
C PHE A 89 14.04 -7.76 4.66
N LEU A 90 14.48 -6.52 4.83
CA LEU A 90 15.44 -6.18 5.88
C LEU A 90 14.88 -6.52 7.26
N LEU A 91 13.60 -6.20 7.53
CA LEU A 91 12.96 -6.58 8.79
C LEU A 91 12.84 -8.10 8.95
N ARG A 92 12.49 -8.84 7.90
CA ARG A 92 12.45 -10.30 7.94
C ARG A 92 13.82 -10.90 8.24
N LEU A 93 14.89 -10.40 7.63
CA LEU A 93 16.26 -10.84 7.89
C LEU A 93 16.68 -10.57 9.34
N LEU A 94 16.34 -9.40 9.89
CA LEU A 94 16.61 -9.07 11.30
C LEU A 94 15.77 -9.88 12.28
N ALA A 95 14.61 -10.39 11.85
CA ALA A 95 13.71 -11.20 12.66
C ALA A 95 14.13 -12.67 12.78
N ILE A 96 14.88 -13.20 11.81
CA ILE A 96 15.34 -14.60 11.81
C ILE A 96 16.12 -14.97 13.08
N PRO A 97 17.17 -14.22 13.50
CA PRO A 97 17.98 -14.59 14.67
C PRO A 97 17.22 -14.63 16.00
N ILE A 98 16.12 -13.88 16.10
CA ILE A 98 15.28 -13.81 17.31
C ILE A 98 13.99 -14.63 17.18
N ASN A 99 13.85 -15.40 16.09
CA ASN A 99 12.66 -16.19 15.77
C ASN A 99 11.35 -15.38 15.87
N ALA A 100 11.36 -14.12 15.39
CA ALA A 100 10.19 -13.27 15.48
C ALA A 100 9.09 -13.78 14.53
N SER A 101 7.85 -13.76 15.00
CA SER A 101 6.70 -14.16 14.20
C SER A 101 6.46 -13.18 13.02
N ILE A 102 5.70 -13.63 12.02
CA ILE A 102 5.37 -12.81 10.85
C ILE A 102 4.57 -11.56 11.26
N GLU A 103 3.73 -11.68 12.28
CA GLU A 103 2.97 -10.58 12.87
C GLU A 103 3.89 -9.50 13.43
N VAL A 104 4.90 -9.87 14.22
CA VAL A 104 5.88 -8.91 14.76
C VAL A 104 6.58 -8.14 13.64
N VAL A 105 6.94 -8.83 12.55
CA VAL A 105 7.55 -8.19 11.38
C VAL A 105 6.58 -7.23 10.67
N HIS A 106 5.32 -7.61 10.50
CA HIS A 106 4.30 -6.73 9.90
C HIS A 106 4.04 -5.49 10.76
N LEU A 107 3.93 -5.65 12.08
CA LEU A 107 3.75 -4.52 13.00
C LEU A 107 4.99 -3.59 12.98
N GLY A 108 6.20 -4.17 12.94
CA GLY A 108 7.45 -3.41 12.78
C GLY A 108 7.49 -2.64 11.45
N TYR A 109 7.07 -3.28 10.35
CA TYR A 109 6.95 -2.64 9.05
C TYR A 109 5.97 -1.47 9.11
N THR A 110 4.81 -1.65 9.72
CA THR A 110 3.81 -0.59 9.90
C THR A 110 4.37 0.65 10.62
N ILE A 111 5.17 0.44 11.67
CA ILE A 111 5.83 1.56 12.39
C ILE A 111 6.79 2.29 11.47
N LEU A 112 7.64 1.55 10.73
CA LEU A 112 8.63 2.15 9.84
C LEU A 112 7.97 2.86 8.65
N GLN A 113 6.95 2.26 8.05
CA GLN A 113 6.23 2.85 6.91
C GLN A 113 5.53 4.15 7.30
N TRP A 114 4.81 4.15 8.42
CA TRP A 114 4.08 5.33 8.89
C TRP A 114 5.04 6.47 9.27
N THR A 115 6.17 6.12 9.88
CA THR A 115 7.24 7.06 10.20
C THR A 115 7.92 7.60 8.94
N PHE A 116 8.20 6.73 7.97
CA PHE A 116 8.86 7.13 6.73
C PHE A 116 7.96 8.06 5.91
N LEU A 117 6.66 7.76 5.80
CA LEU A 117 5.68 8.63 5.17
C LEU A 117 5.69 10.04 5.82
N PHE A 118 5.68 10.11 7.16
CA PHE A 118 5.80 11.39 7.85
C PHE A 118 7.10 12.12 7.52
N LEU A 119 8.24 11.44 7.61
CA LEU A 119 9.56 12.06 7.39
C LEU A 119 9.66 12.63 5.97
N SER A 120 9.21 11.87 4.96
CA SER A 120 9.17 12.32 3.56
C SER A 120 8.35 13.61 3.40
N TRP A 121 7.14 13.64 3.96
CA TRP A 121 6.29 14.83 3.90
C TRP A 121 6.84 15.98 4.73
N ASN A 122 7.48 15.71 5.86
CA ASN A 122 8.13 16.71 6.67
C ASN A 122 9.34 17.35 5.96
N ILE A 123 10.07 16.61 5.11
CA ILE A 123 11.12 17.18 4.24
C ILE A 123 10.52 18.21 3.29
N LEU A 124 9.42 17.86 2.61
CA LEU A 124 8.71 18.78 1.72
C LEU A 124 8.19 20.00 2.50
N LEU A 125 7.51 19.77 3.62
CA LEU A 125 6.98 20.82 4.49
C LEU A 125 8.08 21.79 4.95
N LYS A 126 9.21 21.30 5.47
CA LYS A 126 10.30 22.15 5.95
C LYS A 126 10.89 23.04 4.85
N ARG A 127 10.81 22.61 3.58
CA ARG A 127 11.33 23.40 2.46
C ARG A 127 10.48 24.63 2.16
N PHE A 128 9.19 24.57 2.48
CA PHE A 128 8.20 25.54 2.04
C PHE A 128 7.42 26.22 3.15
N LEU A 129 7.42 25.65 4.36
CA LEU A 129 6.94 26.31 5.56
C LEU A 129 7.93 27.42 5.90
N PRO A 130 7.47 28.67 6.00
CA PRO A 130 8.31 29.76 6.47
C PRO A 130 8.63 29.63 7.95
N ASP A 131 9.69 30.34 8.35
CA ASP A 131 10.25 30.26 9.69
C ASP A 131 9.23 30.64 10.79
N GLU A 132 8.28 31.52 10.49
CA GLU A 132 7.22 31.93 11.42
C GLU A 132 6.14 30.85 11.65
N SER A 133 5.95 29.94 10.69
CA SER A 133 5.05 28.79 10.83
C SER A 133 5.79 27.53 11.28
N ASN A 134 7.07 27.65 11.68
CA ASN A 134 7.93 26.54 12.04
C ASN A 134 7.51 25.95 13.39
N ILE A 135 6.45 25.16 13.33
CA ILE A 135 5.97 24.27 14.38
C ILE A 135 7.13 23.34 14.77
N SER A 136 7.24 22.98 16.04
CA SER A 136 8.20 21.95 16.45
C SER A 136 7.94 20.65 15.70
N PHE A 137 8.99 20.05 15.13
CA PHE A 137 8.95 18.70 14.56
C PHE A 137 8.24 17.71 15.49
N LEU A 138 8.51 17.81 16.80
CA LEU A 138 7.93 16.95 17.83
C LEU A 138 6.40 17.05 17.90
N TYR A 139 5.82 18.24 17.70
CA TYR A 139 4.37 18.40 17.67
C TYR A 139 3.75 17.78 16.43
N ARG A 140 4.35 18.00 15.26
CA ARG A 140 3.84 17.42 14.00
C ARG A 140 3.85 15.90 14.04
N ILE A 141 4.95 15.29 14.50
CA ILE A 141 5.06 13.83 14.59
C ILE A 141 4.13 13.26 15.68
N SER A 142 3.87 14.01 16.75
CA SER A 142 2.89 13.62 17.78
C SER A 142 1.48 13.50 17.17
N ILE A 143 1.00 14.53 16.48
CA ILE A 143 -0.31 14.49 15.79
C ILE A 143 -0.34 13.34 14.78
N TRP A 144 0.76 13.13 14.04
CA TRP A 144 0.85 12.07 13.04
C TRP A 144 0.71 10.67 13.65
N PHE A 145 1.34 10.39 14.80
CA PHE A 145 1.18 9.10 15.48
C PHE A 145 -0.23 8.92 16.05
N VAL A 146 -0.82 9.97 16.63
CA VAL A 146 -2.23 9.91 17.08
C VAL A 146 -3.17 9.61 15.91
N LEU A 147 -2.98 10.30 14.78
CA LEU A 147 -3.77 10.07 13.58
C LEU A 147 -3.63 8.63 13.08
N GLY A 148 -2.40 8.12 13.03
CA GLY A 148 -2.15 6.74 12.65
C GLY A 148 -2.82 5.74 13.59
N GLY A 149 -2.77 6.02 14.89
CA GLY A 149 -3.42 5.18 15.89
C GLY A 149 -4.92 5.14 15.71
N LEU A 150 -5.56 6.31 15.56
CA LEU A 150 -6.99 6.43 15.31
C LEU A 150 -7.43 5.68 14.04
N PHE A 151 -6.63 5.72 12.96
CA PHE A 151 -6.92 4.98 11.73
C PHE A 151 -6.92 3.46 11.94
N ILE A 152 -5.90 2.93 12.62
CA ILE A 152 -5.83 1.50 12.96
C ILE A 152 -7.01 1.11 13.84
N PHE A 153 -7.28 1.89 14.89
CA PHE A 153 -8.37 1.63 15.82
C PHE A 153 -9.74 1.57 15.14
N GLN A 154 -10.00 2.50 14.23
CA GLN A 154 -11.25 2.60 13.49
C GLN A 154 -11.33 1.65 12.28
N ASN A 155 -10.30 0.83 12.03
CA ASN A 155 -10.21 -0.03 10.86
C ASN A 155 -10.35 0.78 9.54
N ARG A 156 -9.74 1.96 9.48
CA ARG A 156 -9.79 2.87 8.33
C ARG A 156 -8.39 3.06 7.75
N PHE A 157 -8.32 3.19 6.42
CA PHE A 157 -7.08 3.48 5.69
C PHE A 157 -5.92 2.52 6.00
N LEU A 158 -6.23 1.26 6.37
CA LEU A 158 -5.23 0.27 6.75
C LEU A 158 -4.17 0.06 5.68
N SER A 159 -4.52 0.22 4.40
CA SER A 159 -3.58 0.12 3.28
C SER A 159 -2.36 1.06 3.38
N LEU A 160 -2.45 2.19 4.12
CA LEU A 160 -1.30 3.08 4.35
C LEU A 160 -0.24 2.47 5.27
N PHE A 161 -0.58 1.41 6.00
CA PHE A 161 0.30 0.75 6.97
C PHE A 161 0.85 -0.59 6.47
N LEU A 162 0.32 -1.08 5.35
CA LEU A 162 0.55 -2.43 4.85
C LEU A 162 1.60 -2.46 3.73
N PRO A 163 2.42 -3.52 3.67
CA PRO A 163 3.33 -3.73 2.56
C PRO A 163 2.56 -4.07 1.27
N GLY A 164 3.03 -3.60 0.11
CA GLY A 164 2.43 -3.93 -1.18
C GLY A 164 1.18 -3.11 -1.57
N PHE A 165 0.95 -1.96 -0.93
CA PHE A 165 -0.24 -1.11 -1.15
C PHE A 165 0.09 0.28 -1.71
N HIS A 166 1.12 0.40 -2.55
CA HIS A 166 1.59 1.65 -3.16
C HIS A 166 2.08 2.73 -2.17
N THR A 167 2.14 2.44 -0.87
CA THR A 167 2.55 3.42 0.13
C THR A 167 4.00 3.85 -0.07
N GLY A 168 4.85 2.97 -0.61
CA GLY A 168 6.18 3.35 -1.04
C GLY A 168 6.21 4.53 -2.02
N THR A 169 5.31 4.53 -3.01
CA THR A 169 5.10 5.66 -3.94
C THR A 169 4.73 6.94 -3.17
N TRP A 170 3.80 6.84 -2.23
CA TRP A 170 3.38 7.98 -1.39
C TRP A 170 4.49 8.52 -0.51
N CYS A 171 5.48 7.70 -0.13
CA CYS A 171 6.68 8.12 0.58
C CYS A 171 7.73 8.78 -0.33
N LEU A 172 7.89 8.34 -1.58
CA LEU A 172 8.92 8.86 -2.49
C LEU A 172 8.51 10.16 -3.18
N LEU A 173 7.22 10.39 -3.39
CA LEU A 173 6.70 11.58 -4.04
C LEU A 173 7.15 12.89 -3.35
N PRO A 174 6.99 13.07 -2.03
CA PRO A 174 7.40 14.31 -1.37
C PRO A 174 8.90 14.57 -1.43
N ILE A 175 9.72 13.52 -1.35
CA ILE A 175 11.18 13.64 -1.49
C ILE A 175 11.52 14.08 -2.91
N SER A 176 10.89 13.47 -3.91
CA SER A 176 11.09 13.78 -5.32
C SER A 176 10.66 15.22 -5.64
N TRP A 177 9.51 15.66 -5.12
CA TRP A 177 9.05 17.04 -5.24
C TRP A 177 9.98 18.02 -4.52
N ALA A 178 10.45 17.70 -3.32
CA ALA A 178 11.39 18.54 -2.59
C ALA A 178 12.72 18.70 -3.37
N LEU A 179 13.23 17.62 -3.98
CA LEU A 179 14.39 17.68 -4.86
C LEU A 179 14.12 18.53 -6.11
N PHE A 180 12.96 18.39 -6.74
CA PHE A 180 12.57 19.19 -7.90
C PHE A 180 12.59 20.68 -7.58
N PHE A 181 12.07 21.08 -6.43
CA PHE A 181 12.04 22.49 -6.03
C PHE A 181 13.33 23.00 -5.39
N THR A 182 14.35 22.14 -5.25
CA THR A 182 15.64 22.54 -4.71
C THR A 182 16.54 23.12 -5.80
N ALA A 183 17.08 24.32 -5.55
CA ALA A 183 18.09 24.92 -6.41
C ALA A 183 19.31 24.00 -6.49
N LYS A 184 19.64 23.56 -7.71
CA LYS A 184 20.68 22.56 -7.94
C LYS A 184 22.05 23.23 -7.88
N LYS A 185 22.71 23.17 -6.72
CA LYS A 185 24.03 23.81 -6.50
C LYS A 185 25.20 23.05 -7.13
N ASN A 186 25.04 21.74 -7.34
CA ASN A 186 26.08 20.88 -7.91
C ASN A 186 25.46 19.68 -8.66
N LYS A 187 26.30 18.91 -9.35
CA LYS A 187 25.90 17.72 -10.12
C LYS A 187 25.26 16.62 -9.26
N ALA A 188 25.59 16.53 -7.98
CA ALA A 188 25.06 15.48 -7.10
C ALA A 188 23.52 15.56 -6.95
N TYR A 189 22.94 16.77 -6.93
CA TYR A 189 21.48 16.93 -6.88
C TYR A 189 20.78 16.44 -8.14
N TYR A 190 21.40 16.59 -9.31
CA TYR A 190 20.87 16.08 -10.57
C TYR A 190 20.93 14.54 -10.59
N ILE A 191 22.06 13.98 -10.15
CA ILE A 191 22.26 12.52 -10.07
C ILE A 191 21.27 11.89 -9.08
N LEU A 192 21.11 12.48 -7.89
CA LEU A 192 20.19 11.99 -6.87
C LEU A 192 18.74 12.02 -7.35
N GLU A 193 18.32 13.11 -8.00
CA GLU A 193 16.98 13.23 -8.58
C GLU A 193 16.75 12.20 -9.69
N PHE A 194 17.72 12.04 -10.60
CA PHE A 194 17.68 11.00 -11.63
C PHE A 194 17.47 9.61 -11.01
N PHE A 195 18.30 9.22 -10.04
CA PHE A 195 18.20 7.90 -9.41
C PHE A 195 16.91 7.71 -8.63
N LEU A 196 16.45 8.73 -7.90
CA LEU A 196 15.20 8.65 -7.15
C LEU A 196 14.00 8.44 -8.08
N ILE A 197 13.91 9.23 -9.15
CA ILE A 197 12.84 9.12 -10.15
C ILE A 197 12.91 7.76 -10.86
N PHE A 198 14.11 7.32 -11.26
CA PHE A 198 14.33 6.03 -11.87
C PHE A 198 13.83 4.88 -10.98
N ILE A 199 14.26 4.84 -9.72
CA ILE A 199 13.89 3.79 -8.76
C ILE A 199 12.40 3.86 -8.44
N ALA A 200 11.82 5.06 -8.28
CA ALA A 200 10.41 5.21 -7.94
C ALA A 200 9.49 4.69 -9.06
N VAL A 201 9.78 5.05 -10.32
CA VAL A 201 9.03 4.52 -11.48
C VAL A 201 9.21 3.01 -11.65
N LEU A 202 10.43 2.52 -11.46
CA LEU A 202 10.71 1.08 -11.56
C LEU A 202 9.98 0.28 -10.47
N SER A 203 9.91 0.84 -9.25
CA SER A 203 9.22 0.26 -8.11
C SER A 203 7.72 0.18 -8.36
N ASP A 204 7.12 1.29 -8.77
CA ASP A 204 5.67 1.41 -8.93
C ASP A 204 5.33 2.44 -10.02
N PRO A 205 4.81 1.99 -11.18
CA PRO A 205 4.43 2.87 -12.26
C PRO A 205 3.37 3.93 -11.92
N LEU A 206 2.57 3.76 -10.85
CA LEU A 206 1.66 4.82 -10.38
C LEU A 206 2.41 6.08 -9.93
N PHE A 207 3.70 5.98 -9.64
CA PHE A 207 4.55 7.13 -9.38
C PHE A 207 4.56 8.13 -10.55
N LEU A 208 4.52 7.65 -11.80
CA LEU A 208 4.62 8.51 -12.99
C LEU A 208 3.51 9.59 -13.05
N PRO A 209 2.20 9.25 -13.12
CA PRO A 209 1.14 10.26 -13.11
C PRO A 209 1.12 11.04 -11.81
N SER A 210 1.39 10.37 -10.68
CA SER A 210 1.39 11.00 -9.36
C SER A 210 2.45 12.09 -9.21
N PHE A 211 3.62 11.89 -9.81
CA PHE A 211 4.71 12.86 -9.79
C PHE A 211 4.49 13.99 -10.80
N LEU A 212 4.15 13.63 -12.05
CA LEU A 212 4.08 14.58 -13.16
C LEU A 212 2.91 15.55 -13.06
N ILE A 213 1.72 15.08 -12.71
CA ILE A 213 0.50 15.92 -12.75
C ILE A 213 0.64 17.15 -11.85
N PRO A 214 1.01 17.02 -10.55
CA PRO A 214 1.17 18.18 -9.68
C PRO A 214 2.26 19.14 -10.14
N ILE A 215 3.39 18.62 -10.65
CA ILE A 215 4.50 19.45 -11.12
C ILE A 215 4.13 20.22 -12.39
N LEU A 216 3.55 19.54 -13.38
CA LEU A 216 3.20 20.17 -14.66
C LEU A 216 2.17 21.28 -14.45
N LEU A 217 1.15 21.03 -13.62
CA LEU A 217 0.19 22.06 -13.25
C LEU A 217 0.86 23.20 -12.47
N TYR A 218 1.75 22.88 -11.52
CA TYR A 218 2.51 23.90 -10.80
C TYR A 218 3.33 24.81 -11.73
N GLU A 219 4.12 24.24 -12.63
CA GLU A 219 4.97 24.98 -13.58
C GLU A 219 4.12 25.78 -14.58
N LEU A 220 2.99 25.22 -15.05
CA LEU A 220 2.06 25.92 -15.93
C LEU A 220 1.47 27.16 -15.25
N PHE A 221 1.03 27.06 -14.00
CA PHE A 221 0.41 28.17 -13.28
C PHE A 221 1.42 29.24 -12.83
N THR A 222 2.66 28.86 -12.51
CA THR A 222 3.64 29.78 -11.92
C THR A 222 4.61 30.40 -12.91
N ASN A 223 4.96 29.68 -13.99
CA ASN A 223 6.07 30.04 -14.86
C ASN A 223 5.68 30.25 -16.33
N LEU A 224 4.50 29.83 -16.78
CA LEU A 224 4.08 30.00 -18.18
C LEU A 224 4.12 31.47 -18.63
N SER A 225 3.58 32.39 -17.83
CA SER A 225 3.55 33.82 -18.18
C SER A 225 4.94 34.45 -18.23
N LYS A 226 5.90 33.95 -17.45
CA LYS A 226 7.31 34.39 -17.47
C LYS A 226 8.02 33.84 -18.69
N LEU A 227 7.81 32.57 -19.01
CA LEU A 227 8.38 31.91 -20.19
C LEU A 227 7.92 32.57 -21.50
N LEU A 228 6.64 32.95 -21.60
CA LEU A 228 6.11 33.67 -22.75
C LEU A 228 6.72 35.08 -22.92
N LYS A 229 7.12 35.72 -21.82
CA LYS A 229 7.72 37.06 -21.83
C LYS A 229 9.23 37.06 -22.06
N ASP A 230 9.93 36.04 -21.58
CA ASP A 230 11.37 35.89 -21.76
C ASP A 230 11.73 34.46 -22.21
N PRO A 231 11.81 34.22 -23.54
CA PRO A 231 12.15 32.93 -24.10
C PRO A 231 13.54 32.41 -23.68
N LYS A 232 14.47 33.29 -23.25
CA LYS A 232 15.81 32.85 -22.83
C LYS A 232 15.75 32.02 -21.54
N LEU A 233 14.73 32.23 -20.71
CA LEU A 233 14.49 31.41 -19.53
C LEU A 233 14.19 29.95 -19.90
N LEU A 234 13.66 29.67 -21.10
CA LEU A 234 13.25 28.33 -21.53
C LEU A 234 14.39 27.31 -21.46
N VAL A 235 15.62 27.72 -21.80
CA VAL A 235 16.82 26.86 -21.70
C VAL A 235 17.09 26.51 -20.23
N SER A 236 17.12 27.51 -19.35
CA SER A 236 17.35 27.31 -17.92
C SER A 236 16.27 26.42 -17.28
N TYR A 237 15.01 26.58 -17.68
CA TYR A 237 13.92 25.73 -17.22
C TYR A 237 14.06 24.30 -17.74
N SER A 238 14.43 24.13 -19.01
CA SER A 238 14.56 22.80 -19.63
C SER A 238 15.66 21.95 -18.97
N VAL A 239 16.77 22.58 -18.54
CA VAL A 239 17.87 21.86 -17.87
C VAL A 239 17.42 21.18 -16.56
N LYS A 240 16.49 21.80 -15.82
CA LYS A 240 15.92 21.22 -14.59
C LYS A 240 15.15 19.92 -14.86
N TRP A 241 14.57 19.77 -16.05
CA TRP A 241 13.78 18.61 -16.43
C TRP A 241 14.61 17.43 -16.93
N ILE A 242 15.87 17.65 -17.34
CA ILE A 242 16.76 16.59 -17.86
C ILE A 242 16.83 15.35 -16.94
N PRO A 243 17.19 15.46 -15.64
CA PRO A 243 17.30 14.28 -14.77
C PRO A 243 15.96 13.55 -14.60
N ILE A 244 14.85 14.29 -14.59
CA ILE A 244 13.50 13.75 -14.46
C ILE A 244 13.15 12.96 -15.71
N VAL A 245 13.24 13.57 -16.90
CA VAL A 245 12.89 12.94 -18.17
C VAL A 245 13.75 11.70 -18.40
N LEU A 246 15.05 11.78 -18.13
CA LEU A 246 15.95 10.63 -18.21
C LEU A 246 15.57 9.52 -17.21
N GLY A 247 15.29 9.89 -15.95
CA GLY A 247 14.90 8.93 -14.91
C GLY A 247 13.59 8.22 -15.25
N LEU A 248 12.58 8.97 -15.70
CA LEU A 248 11.29 8.43 -16.16
C LEU A 248 11.48 7.51 -17.37
N PHE A 249 12.22 7.95 -18.39
CA PHE A 249 12.42 7.18 -19.62
C PHE A 249 13.17 5.87 -19.34
N ILE A 250 14.29 5.94 -18.62
CA ILE A 250 15.08 4.76 -18.27
C ILE A 250 14.29 3.85 -17.32
N GLY A 251 13.52 4.42 -16.39
CA GLY A 251 12.65 3.68 -15.46
C GLY A 251 11.58 2.87 -16.19
N VAL A 252 10.80 3.53 -17.06
CA VAL A 252 9.77 2.87 -17.89
C VAL A 252 10.39 1.84 -18.83
N LYS A 253 11.53 2.15 -19.45
CA LYS A 253 12.21 1.20 -20.34
C LYS A 253 12.69 -0.04 -19.59
N THR A 254 13.26 0.14 -18.41
CA THR A 254 13.74 -0.96 -17.56
C THR A 254 12.56 -1.79 -17.06
N TYR A 255 11.48 -1.14 -16.60
CA TYR A 255 10.22 -1.81 -16.26
C TYR A 255 9.71 -2.68 -17.41
N SER A 256 9.64 -2.12 -18.63
CA SER A 256 9.20 -2.83 -19.84
C SER A 256 10.05 -4.07 -20.16
N LEU A 257 11.36 -4.03 -19.86
CA LEU A 257 12.24 -5.19 -20.01
C LEU A 257 12.02 -6.22 -18.90
N LEU A 258 11.84 -5.79 -17.65
CA LEU A 258 11.60 -6.68 -16.52
C LEU A 258 10.28 -7.44 -16.66
N VAL A 259 9.20 -6.78 -17.08
CA VAL A 259 7.89 -7.45 -17.24
C VAL A 259 7.84 -8.43 -18.42
N LYS A 260 8.85 -8.39 -19.30
CA LYS A 260 9.07 -9.34 -20.40
C LYS A 260 10.03 -10.46 -20.03
N ASN A 261 10.61 -10.44 -18.83
CA ASN A 261 11.50 -11.48 -18.36
C ASN A 261 10.73 -12.81 -18.19
N ASN A 262 11.40 -13.95 -18.41
CA ASN A 262 10.80 -15.29 -18.30
C ASN A 262 10.80 -15.87 -16.88
N ILE A 263 11.64 -15.36 -15.98
CA ILE A 263 11.78 -15.80 -14.58
C ILE A 263 10.53 -15.43 -13.79
N VAL A 264 10.09 -14.18 -13.84
CA VAL A 264 8.92 -13.67 -13.11
C VAL A 264 7.83 -13.30 -14.09
N PHE A 265 6.61 -13.75 -13.83
CA PHE A 265 5.40 -13.44 -14.58
C PHE A 265 4.69 -12.19 -14.11
N PHE A 266 4.22 -11.40 -15.08
CA PHE A 266 3.35 -10.24 -14.86
C PHE A 266 2.07 -10.48 -15.65
N SER A 267 1.00 -10.89 -14.95
CA SER A 267 -0.32 -11.15 -15.56
C SER A 267 -0.97 -9.92 -16.13
N TYR A 268 -0.63 -8.76 -15.57
CA TYR A 268 -1.04 -7.47 -16.08
C TYR A 268 0.17 -6.55 -16.15
N ARG A 269 0.21 -5.70 -17.17
CA ARG A 269 1.31 -4.78 -17.44
C ARG A 269 0.78 -3.36 -17.55
N TYR A 270 1.39 -2.46 -16.80
CA TYR A 270 1.12 -1.04 -17.01
C TYR A 270 1.59 -0.62 -18.41
N PHE A 271 0.82 0.29 -19.04
CA PHE A 271 1.11 0.89 -20.36
C PHE A 271 0.99 -0.04 -21.59
N GLU A 272 0.38 -1.22 -21.46
CA GLU A 272 0.17 -2.13 -22.60
C GLU A 272 -1.04 -1.73 -23.46
N LYS A 273 -2.09 -1.15 -22.84
CA LYS A 273 -3.23 -0.55 -23.54
C LYS A 273 -3.05 0.96 -23.69
N SER A 274 -3.46 1.50 -24.83
CA SER A 274 -3.50 2.95 -25.04
C SER A 274 -4.56 3.58 -24.14
N ILE A 275 -4.14 4.41 -23.19
CA ILE A 275 -5.04 5.25 -22.38
C ILE A 275 -5.93 6.10 -23.30
N PHE A 276 -5.40 6.46 -24.48
CA PHE A 276 -6.10 7.32 -25.45
C PHE A 276 -7.31 6.67 -26.12
N GLU A 277 -7.29 5.35 -26.30
CA GLU A 277 -8.38 4.62 -26.95
C GLU A 277 -9.63 4.52 -26.06
N ASN A 278 -9.44 4.59 -24.74
CA ASN A 278 -10.48 4.39 -23.75
C ASN A 278 -11.07 5.71 -23.19
N PHE A 279 -10.65 6.91 -23.63
CA PHE A 279 -11.24 8.17 -23.13
C PHE A 279 -12.75 8.27 -23.40
N LYS A 280 -13.27 7.56 -24.41
CA LYS A 280 -14.71 7.50 -24.67
C LYS A 280 -15.50 6.92 -23.48
N LEU A 281 -14.88 6.05 -22.66
CA LEU A 281 -15.51 5.46 -21.48
C LEU A 281 -15.90 6.53 -20.46
N ILE A 282 -15.19 7.64 -20.35
CA ILE A 282 -15.51 8.72 -19.39
C ILE A 282 -16.88 9.35 -19.68
N PHE A 283 -17.36 9.27 -20.92
CA PHE A 283 -18.70 9.73 -21.30
C PHE A 283 -19.79 8.68 -21.07
N ASP A 284 -19.43 7.49 -20.58
CA ASP A 284 -20.42 6.50 -20.16
C ASP A 284 -21.17 6.99 -18.91
N THR A 285 -22.49 6.86 -18.97
CA THR A 285 -23.41 7.11 -17.86
C THR A 285 -23.04 6.33 -16.59
N SER A 286 -22.44 5.14 -16.71
CA SER A 286 -22.02 4.33 -15.56
C SER A 286 -21.03 5.08 -14.66
N PHE A 287 -20.06 5.80 -15.24
CA PHE A 287 -19.11 6.64 -14.52
C PHE A 287 -19.83 7.73 -13.73
N TRP A 288 -20.70 8.50 -14.38
CA TRP A 288 -21.38 9.62 -13.73
C TRP A 288 -22.38 9.17 -12.65
N ASN A 289 -23.04 8.02 -12.86
CA ASN A 289 -23.97 7.43 -11.89
C ASN A 289 -23.25 6.89 -10.64
N SER A 290 -21.96 6.56 -10.73
CA SER A 290 -21.18 6.12 -9.57
C SER A 290 -20.72 7.25 -8.65
N LEU A 291 -20.58 8.47 -9.18
CA LEU A 291 -20.01 9.59 -8.44
C LEU A 291 -20.79 9.93 -7.16
N PRO A 292 -22.14 9.95 -7.13
CA PRO A 292 -22.89 10.17 -5.89
C PRO A 292 -22.55 9.17 -4.78
N ILE A 293 -22.39 7.88 -5.12
CA ILE A 293 -22.01 6.83 -4.17
C ILE A 293 -20.60 7.09 -3.64
N PHE A 294 -19.68 7.42 -4.56
CA PHE A 294 -18.31 7.77 -4.21
C PHE A 294 -18.25 9.01 -3.28
N TRP A 295 -19.04 10.07 -3.55
CA TRP A 295 -19.11 11.26 -2.70
C TRP A 295 -19.74 11.00 -1.32
N GLY A 296 -20.66 10.03 -1.24
CA GLY A 296 -21.19 9.53 0.02
C GLY A 296 -20.21 8.64 0.81
N SER A 297 -19.11 8.20 0.20
CA SER A 297 -18.08 7.42 0.87
C SER A 297 -17.14 8.27 1.72
N MET A 298 -16.44 7.65 2.67
CA MET A 298 -15.42 8.32 3.48
C MET A 298 -14.31 8.96 2.62
N THR A 299 -13.93 8.31 1.51
CA THR A 299 -12.93 8.82 0.57
C THR A 299 -13.42 10.10 -0.10
N GLY A 300 -14.67 10.12 -0.57
CA GLY A 300 -15.30 11.30 -1.14
C GLY A 300 -15.37 12.45 -0.13
N ILE A 301 -15.73 12.16 1.13
CA ILE A 301 -15.76 13.14 2.22
C ILE A 301 -14.38 13.74 2.48
N LEU A 302 -13.32 12.93 2.59
CA LEU A 302 -11.95 13.42 2.76
C LEU A 302 -11.52 14.34 1.61
N TRP A 303 -11.95 14.00 0.40
CA TRP A 303 -11.63 14.79 -0.77
C TRP A 303 -12.40 16.13 -0.81
N ILE A 304 -13.67 16.14 -0.40
CA ILE A 304 -14.44 17.37 -0.17
C ILE A 304 -13.75 18.24 0.89
N PHE A 305 -13.24 17.63 1.97
CA PHE A 305 -12.45 18.37 2.96
C PHE A 305 -11.16 18.94 2.36
N ALA A 306 -10.47 18.21 1.49
CA ALA A 306 -9.27 18.70 0.81
C ALA A 306 -9.60 19.89 -0.10
N LEU A 307 -10.69 19.81 -0.85
CA LEU A 307 -11.22 20.90 -1.67
C LEU A 307 -11.58 22.11 -0.79
N GLY A 308 -12.33 21.90 0.29
CA GLY A 308 -12.71 22.93 1.24
C GLY A 308 -11.52 23.63 1.88
N CYS A 309 -10.48 22.87 2.27
CA CYS A 309 -9.21 23.42 2.74
C CYS A 309 -8.53 24.27 1.66
N GLY A 310 -8.56 23.82 0.40
CA GLY A 310 -8.07 24.60 -0.75
C GLY A 310 -8.83 25.91 -0.94
N ILE A 311 -10.17 25.89 -0.91
CA ILE A 311 -11.03 27.08 -1.07
C ILE A 311 -10.81 28.07 0.09
N LEU A 312 -10.88 27.58 1.33
CA LEU A 312 -10.61 28.39 2.53
C LEU A 312 -9.23 29.01 2.47
N PHE A 313 -8.25 28.28 1.95
CA PHE A 313 -6.91 28.80 1.77
C PHE A 313 -6.89 29.98 0.78
N PHE A 314 -7.51 29.85 -0.41
CA PHE A 314 -7.57 30.94 -1.39
C PHE A 314 -8.38 32.14 -0.90
N SER A 315 -9.42 31.94 -0.09
CA SER A 315 -10.20 33.06 0.46
C SER A 315 -9.41 33.83 1.52
N LEU A 316 -8.69 33.13 2.40
CA LEU A 316 -7.80 33.74 3.41
C LEU A 316 -6.58 34.44 2.79
N ARG A 317 -6.20 34.08 1.56
CA ARG A 317 -5.12 34.72 0.80
C ARG A 317 -5.37 36.21 0.52
N LYS A 318 -6.63 36.65 0.41
CA LYS A 318 -6.96 38.07 0.17
C LYS A 318 -6.34 39.01 1.24
N PHE A 319 -6.03 38.46 2.40
CA PHE A 319 -5.40 39.15 3.53
C PHE A 319 -3.86 39.03 3.60
N ARG A 320 -3.20 38.40 2.61
CA ARG A 320 -1.77 38.04 2.65
C ARG A 320 -1.06 38.36 1.32
N LYS A 321 -0.94 39.65 0.99
CA LYS A 321 -0.54 40.12 -0.35
C LYS A 321 0.93 39.88 -0.76
N ASP A 322 1.85 39.56 0.14
CA ASP A 322 3.29 39.68 -0.15
C ASP A 322 4.15 38.42 -0.08
N ASP A 323 3.58 37.20 -0.11
CA ASP A 323 4.40 35.99 -0.01
C ASP A 323 4.20 34.96 -1.13
N ASN A 324 5.01 35.13 -2.18
CA ASN A 324 5.08 34.23 -3.34
C ASN A 324 5.51 32.80 -2.95
N GLN A 325 6.24 32.61 -1.84
CA GLN A 325 6.70 31.28 -1.43
C GLN A 325 5.54 30.43 -0.89
N TYR A 326 4.64 31.04 -0.11
CA TYR A 326 3.41 30.35 0.30
C TYR A 326 2.52 30.04 -0.90
N LEU A 327 2.34 30.99 -1.83
CA LEU A 327 1.48 30.76 -3.00
C LEU A 327 1.85 29.45 -3.74
N ASN A 328 3.15 29.26 -3.93
CA ASN A 328 3.71 28.10 -4.59
C ASN A 328 3.43 26.79 -3.83
N LEU A 329 3.64 26.79 -2.51
CA LEU A 329 3.34 25.61 -1.69
C LEU A 329 1.86 25.23 -1.73
N ASN A 330 0.98 26.23 -1.71
CA ASN A 330 -0.45 25.98 -1.62
C ASN A 330 -1.05 25.53 -2.95
N LEU A 331 -0.58 26.07 -4.07
CA LEU A 331 -0.89 25.52 -5.39
C LEU A 331 -0.45 24.07 -5.47
N PHE A 332 0.73 23.76 -4.94
CA PHE A 332 1.25 22.41 -4.93
C PHE A 332 0.36 21.43 -4.13
N TYR A 333 -0.06 21.78 -2.91
CA TYR A 333 -0.97 20.95 -2.11
C TYR A 333 -2.37 20.81 -2.72
N LEU A 334 -2.88 21.85 -3.40
CA LEU A 334 -4.12 21.75 -4.17
C LEU A 334 -3.95 20.73 -5.30
N PHE A 335 -2.83 20.81 -6.03
CA PHE A 335 -2.59 19.92 -7.15
C PHE A 335 -2.34 18.49 -6.70
N SER A 336 -1.62 18.26 -5.60
CA SER A 336 -1.35 16.92 -5.07
C SER A 336 -2.51 16.32 -4.30
N GLY A 337 -3.29 17.13 -3.57
CA GLY A 337 -4.33 16.68 -2.65
C GLY A 337 -5.76 16.78 -3.19
N VAL A 338 -5.99 17.55 -4.26
CA VAL A 338 -7.33 17.70 -4.86
C VAL A 338 -7.31 17.24 -6.31
N ILE A 339 -6.41 17.78 -7.14
CA ILE A 339 -6.42 17.50 -8.58
C ILE A 339 -5.89 16.11 -8.89
N LEU A 340 -4.76 15.71 -8.30
CA LEU A 340 -4.18 14.39 -8.54
C LEU A 340 -5.14 13.23 -8.23
N PRO A 341 -5.84 13.19 -7.07
CA PRO A 341 -6.87 12.19 -6.79
C PRO A 341 -7.93 12.05 -7.90
N PHE A 342 -8.37 13.16 -8.51
CA PHE A 342 -9.29 13.13 -9.66
C PHE A 342 -8.70 12.34 -10.82
N PHE A 343 -7.46 12.65 -11.19
CA PHE A 343 -6.79 12.00 -12.30
C PHE A 343 -6.50 10.52 -12.02
N LEU A 344 -6.19 10.15 -10.78
CA LEU A 344 -6.00 8.75 -10.41
C LEU A 344 -7.31 7.95 -10.52
N ILE A 345 -8.44 8.54 -10.14
CA ILE A 345 -9.77 7.94 -10.35
C ILE A 345 -10.05 7.76 -11.85
N LEU A 346 -9.77 8.80 -12.64
CA LEU A 346 -9.94 8.76 -14.09
C LEU A 346 -9.07 7.66 -14.73
N ILE A 347 -7.80 7.57 -14.33
CA ILE A 347 -6.85 6.57 -14.83
C ILE A 347 -7.33 5.16 -14.47
N ALA A 348 -7.76 4.92 -13.23
CA ALA A 348 -8.26 3.62 -12.81
C ALA A 348 -9.52 3.22 -13.62
N TYR A 349 -10.45 4.15 -13.82
CA TYR A 349 -11.64 3.88 -14.62
C TYR A 349 -11.31 3.59 -16.09
N VAL A 350 -10.49 4.41 -16.73
CA VAL A 350 -10.10 4.26 -18.15
C VAL A 350 -9.23 3.03 -18.40
N SER A 351 -8.40 2.64 -17.43
CA SER A 351 -7.40 1.56 -17.60
C SER A 351 -7.90 0.21 -17.11
N GLU A 352 -8.76 0.19 -16.10
CA GLU A 352 -9.19 -1.02 -15.38
C GLU A 352 -10.71 -1.21 -15.38
N ASP A 353 -11.48 -0.33 -16.04
CA ASP A 353 -12.97 -0.32 -16.03
C ASP A 353 -13.55 -0.37 -14.60
N THR A 354 -12.80 0.20 -13.66
CA THR A 354 -13.16 0.20 -12.24
C THR A 354 -13.92 1.46 -11.92
N LEU A 355 -15.21 1.29 -11.59
CA LEU A 355 -16.07 2.41 -11.22
C LEU A 355 -15.51 3.16 -9.99
N PRO A 356 -15.61 4.50 -9.96
CA PRO A 356 -15.11 5.36 -8.87
C PRO A 356 -15.37 4.87 -7.44
N GLU A 357 -16.57 4.38 -7.13
CA GLU A 357 -16.97 3.88 -5.80
C GLU A 357 -16.27 2.58 -5.40
N LYS A 358 -15.72 1.85 -6.38
CA LYS A 358 -14.97 0.60 -6.17
C LYS A 358 -13.46 0.81 -6.10
N ILE A 359 -12.97 2.03 -6.40
CA ILE A 359 -11.54 2.31 -6.34
C ILE A 359 -11.08 2.23 -4.89
N PRO A 360 -10.17 1.30 -4.56
CA PRO A 360 -9.74 1.14 -3.19
C PRO A 360 -8.87 2.31 -2.77
N PHE A 361 -8.97 2.68 -1.49
CA PHE A 361 -8.29 3.86 -0.94
C PHE A 361 -6.76 3.85 -1.14
N ARG A 362 -6.14 2.67 -1.32
CA ARG A 362 -4.70 2.54 -1.60
C ARG A 362 -4.21 3.37 -2.79
N TYR A 363 -5.06 3.60 -3.79
CA TYR A 363 -4.75 4.48 -4.94
C TYR A 363 -4.83 5.97 -4.61
N LEU A 364 -5.48 6.34 -3.51
CA LEU A 364 -5.73 7.72 -3.08
C LEU A 364 -5.03 8.05 -1.75
N GLY A 365 -4.02 7.27 -1.40
CA GLY A 365 -3.28 7.41 -0.14
C GLY A 365 -2.63 8.79 0.06
N ILE A 366 -2.38 9.52 -1.03
CA ILE A 366 -1.84 10.89 -1.04
C ILE A 366 -2.77 11.93 -0.36
N LEU A 367 -4.07 11.63 -0.23
CA LEU A 367 -5.07 12.53 0.36
C LEU A 367 -4.74 12.89 1.82
N ILE A 368 -4.48 11.88 2.66
CA ILE A 368 -4.18 12.07 4.08
C ILE A 368 -2.99 13.00 4.32
N PRO A 369 -1.80 12.73 3.77
CA PRO A 369 -0.67 13.60 4.04
C PRO A 369 -0.80 14.98 3.38
N SER A 370 -1.51 15.09 2.24
CA SER A 370 -1.79 16.40 1.64
C SER A 370 -2.71 17.26 2.53
N LEU A 371 -3.73 16.64 3.13
CA LEU A 371 -4.60 17.25 4.13
C LEU A 371 -3.82 17.67 5.38
N PHE A 372 -2.97 16.77 5.88
CA PHE A 372 -2.10 17.06 7.02
C PHE A 372 -1.15 18.22 6.75
N GLY A 373 -0.55 18.29 5.56
CA GLY A 373 0.29 19.41 5.15
C GLY A 373 -0.49 20.72 5.06
N SER A 374 -1.68 20.69 4.46
CA SER A 374 -2.60 21.84 4.39
C SER A 374 -2.98 22.34 5.79
N PHE A 375 -3.30 21.41 6.70
CA PHE A 375 -3.61 21.69 8.10
C PHE A 375 -2.42 22.35 8.81
N CYS A 376 -1.20 21.85 8.62
CA CYS A 376 0.01 22.46 9.19
C CYS A 376 0.27 23.89 8.68
N ILE A 377 -0.13 24.21 7.45
CA ILE A 377 0.00 25.56 6.88
C ILE A 377 -1.07 26.51 7.43
N LEU A 378 -2.31 26.03 7.55
CA LEU A 378 -3.45 26.83 7.99
C LEU A 378 -3.35 27.19 9.47
N ILE A 379 -2.84 26.28 10.30
CA ILE A 379 -2.84 26.43 11.76
C ILE A 379 -1.48 26.91 12.26
N ARG A 380 -1.45 28.12 12.82
CA ARG A 380 -0.22 28.77 13.31
C ARG A 380 0.03 28.49 14.80
N GLY A 381 1.31 28.29 15.13
CA GLY A 381 1.90 28.42 16.47
C GLY A 381 1.01 27.94 17.62
N ARG A 382 0.44 28.90 18.37
CA ARG A 382 -0.36 28.66 19.58
C ARG A 382 -1.61 27.81 19.35
N ALA A 383 -2.33 28.03 18.24
CA ALA A 383 -3.54 27.28 17.94
C ALA A 383 -3.22 25.79 17.74
N LEU A 384 -2.09 25.47 17.09
CA LEU A 384 -1.70 24.09 16.90
C LEU A 384 -1.27 23.42 18.22
N LYS A 385 -0.58 24.14 19.12
CA LYS A 385 -0.23 23.60 20.43
C LYS A 385 -1.49 23.20 21.21
N ILE A 386 -2.49 24.08 21.22
CA ILE A 386 -3.80 23.84 21.86
C ILE A 386 -4.50 22.67 21.17
N ILE A 387 -4.57 22.65 19.84
CA ILE A 387 -5.21 21.56 19.09
C ILE A 387 -4.49 20.23 19.33
N THR A 388 -3.16 20.21 19.36
CA THR A 388 -2.38 19.00 19.65
C THR A 388 -2.72 18.49 21.05
N PHE A 389 -2.73 19.38 22.04
CA PHE A 389 -3.12 19.03 23.40
C PHE A 389 -4.56 18.49 23.45
N SER A 390 -5.53 19.16 22.80
CA SER A 390 -6.92 18.70 22.76
C SER A 390 -7.08 17.37 22.03
N ILE A 391 -6.36 17.16 20.92
CA ILE A 391 -6.35 15.90 20.17
C ILE A 391 -5.77 14.78 21.04
N LEU A 392 -4.70 15.05 21.79
CA LEU A 392 -4.09 14.07 22.69
C LEU A 392 -5.05 13.68 23.81
N VAL A 393 -5.62 14.67 24.51
CA VAL A 393 -6.60 14.42 25.58
C VAL A 393 -7.81 13.65 25.04
N TYR A 394 -8.30 14.02 23.87
CA TYR A 394 -9.41 13.31 23.21
C TYR A 394 -9.00 11.88 22.84
N ALA A 395 -7.83 11.69 22.24
CA ALA A 395 -7.35 10.38 21.84
C ALA A 395 -7.14 9.49 23.07
N GLU A 396 -6.48 9.96 24.11
CA GLU A 396 -6.32 9.23 25.37
C GLU A 396 -7.66 8.83 25.98
N GLY A 397 -8.59 9.77 26.12
CA GLY A 397 -9.92 9.50 26.66
C GLY A 397 -10.71 8.49 25.83
N TYR A 398 -10.67 8.63 24.51
CA TYR A 398 -11.30 7.71 23.57
C TYR A 398 -10.69 6.31 23.65
N LEU A 399 -9.36 6.23 23.71
CA LEU A 399 -8.61 4.98 23.76
C LEU A 399 -8.84 4.23 25.07
N ALA A 400 -8.74 4.92 26.19
CA ALA A 400 -9.01 4.35 27.51
C ALA A 400 -10.44 3.79 27.55
N PHE A 401 -11.44 4.56 27.11
CA PHE A 401 -12.82 4.10 27.05
C PHE A 401 -13.01 2.88 26.13
N TYR A 402 -12.37 2.89 24.97
CA TYR A 402 -12.61 1.88 23.93
C TYR A 402 -11.86 0.56 24.18
N ILE A 403 -10.61 0.61 24.63
CA ILE A 403 -9.82 -0.60 24.97
C ILE A 403 -10.51 -1.39 26.07
N ILE A 404 -10.99 -0.68 27.11
CA ILE A 404 -11.72 -1.29 28.22
C ILE A 404 -13.00 -2.00 27.73
N LYS A 405 -13.63 -1.49 26.66
CA LYS A 405 -14.95 -1.95 26.24
C LYS A 405 -14.95 -2.98 25.11
N ASN A 406 -13.99 -2.94 24.17
CA ASN A 406 -14.25 -3.48 22.83
C ASN A 406 -13.16 -4.34 22.17
N LYS A 407 -11.86 -4.25 22.53
CA LYS A 407 -10.81 -5.01 21.82
C LYS A 407 -9.71 -5.49 22.75
N PRO A 408 -9.50 -6.81 22.93
CA PRO A 408 -8.35 -7.30 23.68
C PRO A 408 -7.06 -6.95 22.94
N LEU A 409 -6.00 -6.63 23.69
CA LEU A 409 -4.66 -6.49 23.12
C LEU A 409 -4.14 -7.90 22.80
N LYS A 410 -3.99 -8.20 21.51
CA LYS A 410 -3.50 -9.48 21.00
C LYS A 410 -2.51 -9.21 19.87
N ILE A 411 -1.30 -9.72 20.02
CA ILE A 411 -0.25 -9.62 18.98
C ILE A 411 -0.42 -10.76 17.98
N GLU A 412 -0.53 -12.00 18.48
CA GLU A 412 -0.63 -13.20 17.66
C GLU A 412 -1.92 -13.24 16.84
N TYR A 413 -1.80 -13.48 15.53
CA TYR A 413 -2.92 -13.69 14.64
C TYR A 413 -3.05 -15.17 14.29
N TYR A 414 -3.78 -15.87 15.15
CA TYR A 414 -4.14 -17.27 14.95
C TYR A 414 -5.66 -17.38 15.04
N PRO A 415 -6.39 -17.22 13.92
CA PRO A 415 -7.84 -17.26 13.90
C PRO A 415 -8.35 -18.70 14.11
N ASP A 416 -9.52 -18.82 14.73
CA ASP A 416 -10.09 -20.12 15.14
C ASP A 416 -10.24 -21.11 13.97
N TRP A 417 -10.51 -20.64 12.76
CA TRP A 417 -10.58 -21.52 11.59
C TRP A 417 -9.23 -22.12 11.18
N ILE A 418 -8.12 -21.38 11.35
CA ILE A 418 -6.77 -21.94 11.09
C ILE A 418 -6.41 -22.90 12.22
N SER A 419 -6.74 -22.58 13.47
CA SER A 419 -6.53 -23.49 14.60
C SER A 419 -7.28 -24.81 14.40
N CYS A 420 -8.56 -24.75 14.04
CA CYS A 420 -9.37 -25.91 13.71
C CYS A 420 -8.79 -26.70 12.52
N LEU A 421 -8.35 -26.01 11.47
CA LEU A 421 -7.72 -26.65 10.31
C LEU A 421 -6.39 -27.35 10.68
N ASP A 422 -5.58 -26.75 11.55
CA ASP A 422 -4.36 -27.37 12.08
C ASP A 422 -4.67 -28.58 12.97
N ASP A 423 -5.74 -28.56 13.77
CA ASP A 423 -6.17 -29.70 14.58
C ASP A 423 -6.63 -30.86 13.69
N LEU A 424 -7.44 -30.58 12.66
CA LEU A 424 -7.83 -31.57 11.66
C LEU A 424 -6.61 -32.10 10.88
N GLY A 425 -5.68 -31.21 10.52
CA GLY A 425 -4.45 -31.58 9.84
C GLY A 425 -3.52 -32.45 10.67
N ARG A 426 -3.41 -32.20 11.98
CA ARG A 426 -2.69 -33.07 12.92
C ARG A 426 -3.33 -34.44 13.02
N LYS A 427 -4.66 -34.49 13.20
CA LYS A 427 -5.42 -35.74 13.36
C LYS A 427 -5.33 -36.63 12.13
N ASN A 428 -5.33 -36.03 10.94
CA ASN A 428 -5.42 -36.75 9.66
C ASN A 428 -4.12 -36.71 8.83
N HIS A 429 -3.02 -36.19 9.40
CA HIS A 429 -1.73 -36.03 8.74
C HIS A 429 -1.77 -35.25 7.42
N TRP A 430 -2.59 -34.21 7.35
CA TRP A 430 -2.65 -33.34 6.16
C TRP A 430 -1.42 -32.46 6.07
N GLN A 431 -1.05 -32.13 4.83
CA GLN A 431 0.06 -31.21 4.54
C GLN A 431 -0.31 -30.18 3.48
N ARG A 432 -1.13 -30.54 2.50
CA ARG A 432 -1.47 -29.70 1.34
C ARG A 432 -2.97 -29.69 1.12
N GLY A 433 -3.51 -28.52 0.87
CA GLY A 433 -4.89 -28.32 0.46
C GLY A 433 -5.01 -27.29 -0.64
N MET A 434 -6.24 -26.95 -0.97
CA MET A 434 -6.61 -25.92 -1.94
C MET A 434 -7.54 -24.89 -1.29
N GLY A 435 -7.44 -23.65 -1.73
CA GLY A 435 -8.26 -22.57 -1.20
C GLY A 435 -8.36 -21.42 -2.20
N GLY A 436 -9.20 -20.45 -1.86
CA GLY A 436 -9.32 -19.25 -2.66
C GLY A 436 -8.18 -18.27 -2.45
N PHE A 437 -8.39 -17.06 -2.97
CA PHE A 437 -7.39 -16.01 -2.92
C PHE A 437 -7.18 -15.49 -1.50
N TRP A 438 -8.25 -15.25 -0.75
CA TRP A 438 -8.18 -14.65 0.57
C TRP A 438 -7.84 -15.64 1.69
N THR A 439 -7.99 -16.95 1.43
CA THR A 439 -7.80 -18.01 2.42
C THR A 439 -6.44 -18.69 2.35
N SER A 440 -5.81 -18.76 1.16
CA SER A 440 -4.58 -19.54 0.98
C SER A 440 -3.33 -18.92 1.60
N ALA A 441 -3.15 -17.61 1.52
CA ALA A 441 -1.99 -16.92 2.12
C ALA A 441 -1.97 -17.03 3.64
N PRO A 442 -3.09 -16.78 4.35
CA PRO A 442 -3.15 -16.97 5.79
C PRO A 442 -2.77 -18.38 6.23
N VAL A 443 -3.23 -19.44 5.54
CA VAL A 443 -2.84 -20.82 5.88
C VAL A 443 -1.33 -21.00 5.82
N ARG A 444 -0.69 -20.57 4.71
CA ARG A 444 0.76 -20.71 4.52
C ARG A 444 1.59 -19.96 5.55
N ASN A 445 1.10 -18.84 6.05
CA ASN A 445 1.86 -17.96 6.95
C ASN A 445 1.57 -18.22 8.43
N PHE A 446 0.37 -18.70 8.78
CA PHE A 446 -0.07 -18.82 10.18
C PHE A 446 -0.38 -20.24 10.64
N SER A 447 -0.37 -21.25 9.75
CA SER A 447 -0.46 -22.66 10.18
C SER A 447 0.76 -23.01 11.04
N LYS A 448 0.50 -23.54 12.23
CA LYS A 448 1.56 -23.94 13.19
C LYS A 448 2.15 -25.31 12.88
N ILE A 449 1.52 -26.09 12.01
CA ILE A 449 1.99 -27.42 11.59
C ILE A 449 2.53 -27.44 10.16
N GLY A 450 2.63 -26.27 9.52
CA GLY A 450 3.15 -26.14 8.17
C GLY A 450 2.17 -26.59 7.08
N LEU A 451 0.85 -26.48 7.29
CA LEU A 451 -0.12 -26.66 6.23
C LEU A 451 0.10 -25.62 5.13
N VAL A 452 -0.06 -26.05 3.88
CA VAL A 452 -0.07 -25.15 2.73
C VAL A 452 -1.38 -25.26 1.96
N SER A 453 -1.84 -24.15 1.42
CA SER A 453 -3.02 -24.07 0.56
C SER A 453 -2.66 -23.43 -0.77
N ASP A 454 -2.96 -24.10 -1.88
CA ASP A 454 -2.75 -23.57 -3.23
C ASP A 454 -3.93 -22.71 -3.68
N TYR A 455 -3.66 -21.65 -4.45
CA TYR A 455 -4.63 -20.64 -4.85
C TYR A 455 -5.44 -21.10 -6.06
N TYR A 456 -6.74 -21.30 -5.91
CA TYR A 456 -7.64 -21.62 -7.00
C TYR A 456 -8.77 -20.63 -7.10
N GLN A 457 -9.27 -20.46 -8.32
CA GLN A 457 -10.53 -19.78 -8.58
C GLN A 457 -11.71 -20.73 -8.27
N PRO A 458 -12.95 -20.22 -8.18
CA PRO A 458 -14.13 -21.07 -7.90
C PRO A 458 -14.27 -22.24 -8.87
N ASP A 459 -13.86 -22.07 -10.13
CA ASP A 459 -13.87 -23.08 -11.19
C ASP A 459 -12.61 -23.98 -11.21
N LEU A 460 -11.76 -23.90 -10.19
CA LEU A 460 -10.47 -24.58 -10.08
C LEU A 460 -9.44 -24.20 -11.16
N SER A 461 -9.63 -23.08 -11.85
CA SER A 461 -8.57 -22.49 -12.68
C SER A 461 -7.49 -21.85 -11.82
N ILE A 462 -6.26 -21.83 -12.35
CA ILE A 462 -5.11 -21.19 -11.68
C ILE A 462 -5.22 -19.68 -11.84
N ARG A 463 -5.13 -18.95 -10.73
CA ARG A 463 -5.02 -17.49 -10.74
C ARG A 463 -3.55 -17.10 -10.81
N ALA A 464 -3.09 -16.44 -11.87
CA ALA A 464 -1.70 -15.97 -11.96
C ALA A 464 -1.51 -14.59 -11.28
N TRP A 465 -1.69 -14.52 -9.97
CA TRP A 465 -1.57 -13.28 -9.19
C TRP A 465 -1.07 -13.54 -7.76
N GLN A 466 0.08 -12.95 -7.40
CA GLN A 466 0.72 -13.03 -6.08
C GLN A 466 1.01 -14.46 -5.59
N ASN A 467 1.40 -15.35 -6.50
CA ASN A 467 1.76 -16.73 -6.19
C ASN A 467 2.92 -17.25 -7.05
N THR A 468 3.23 -18.54 -7.00
CA THR A 468 4.16 -19.18 -7.97
C THR A 468 3.54 -20.42 -8.58
N PHE A 469 3.83 -20.65 -9.87
CA PHE A 469 3.40 -21.89 -10.50
C PHE A 469 4.04 -23.13 -9.86
N ARG A 470 5.19 -22.99 -9.19
CA ARG A 470 5.83 -24.10 -8.44
C ARG A 470 4.89 -24.72 -7.42
N TRP A 471 4.01 -23.94 -6.81
CA TRP A 471 3.07 -24.44 -5.80
C TRP A 471 2.12 -25.50 -6.35
N TYR A 472 1.70 -25.39 -7.61
CA TYR A 472 0.80 -26.37 -8.25
C TYR A 472 1.55 -27.60 -8.79
N GLN A 473 2.87 -27.50 -8.94
CA GLN A 473 3.70 -28.53 -9.55
C GLN A 473 4.25 -29.56 -8.54
N LEU A 474 3.92 -29.44 -7.26
CA LEU A 474 4.34 -30.40 -6.24
C LEU A 474 3.69 -31.78 -6.46
N ASP A 475 4.47 -32.86 -6.31
CA ASP A 475 4.00 -34.26 -6.43
C ASP A 475 3.33 -34.77 -5.15
N ARG A 476 2.58 -33.91 -4.45
CA ARG A 476 1.83 -34.27 -3.23
C ARG A 476 0.34 -34.11 -3.47
N ASN A 477 -0.47 -35.09 -3.08
CA ASN A 477 -1.92 -35.01 -3.24
C ASN A 477 -2.53 -33.93 -2.34
N TYR A 478 -3.66 -33.38 -2.77
CA TYR A 478 -4.50 -32.53 -1.95
C TYR A 478 -5.27 -33.36 -0.93
N SER A 479 -5.30 -32.91 0.32
CA SER A 479 -6.05 -33.58 1.40
C SER A 479 -7.35 -32.86 1.76
N PHE A 480 -7.43 -31.55 1.50
CA PHE A 480 -8.60 -30.74 1.82
C PHE A 480 -8.77 -29.55 0.85
N ALA A 481 -9.97 -28.97 0.86
CA ALA A 481 -10.30 -27.70 0.21
C ALA A 481 -11.05 -26.76 1.16
N ILE A 482 -10.75 -25.46 1.11
CA ILE A 482 -11.44 -24.42 1.91
C ILE A 482 -12.56 -23.82 1.05
N LEU A 483 -13.82 -24.05 1.43
CA LEU A 483 -15.00 -23.75 0.62
C LEU A 483 -15.46 -22.29 0.65
N ASN A 484 -14.76 -21.39 1.36
CA ASN A 484 -15.17 -19.97 1.46
C ASN A 484 -15.21 -19.27 0.10
N GLU A 485 -14.36 -19.70 -0.85
CA GLU A 485 -14.21 -19.10 -2.18
C GLU A 485 -14.20 -20.15 -3.30
N LEU A 486 -14.30 -21.44 -2.94
CA LEU A 486 -14.30 -22.54 -3.90
C LEU A 486 -15.71 -23.11 -4.05
N ASP A 487 -16.05 -23.51 -5.26
CA ASP A 487 -17.36 -24.09 -5.54
C ASP A 487 -17.37 -25.59 -5.22
N LYS A 488 -18.21 -25.97 -4.26
CA LYS A 488 -18.40 -27.37 -3.84
C LYS A 488 -18.87 -28.26 -4.99
N GLU A 489 -19.75 -27.76 -5.86
CA GLU A 489 -20.27 -28.53 -6.98
C GLU A 489 -19.17 -28.83 -7.98
N VAL A 490 -18.30 -27.85 -8.26
CA VAL A 490 -17.13 -28.03 -9.12
C VAL A 490 -16.16 -29.03 -8.51
N LEU A 491 -15.88 -28.95 -7.19
CA LEU A 491 -15.02 -29.91 -6.48
C LEU A 491 -15.58 -31.33 -6.57
N SER A 492 -16.86 -31.51 -6.27
CA SER A 492 -17.52 -32.83 -6.28
C SER A 492 -17.58 -33.43 -7.68
N LYS A 493 -17.79 -32.60 -8.71
CA LYS A 493 -17.75 -33.02 -10.12
C LYS A 493 -16.34 -33.41 -10.57
N THR A 494 -15.32 -32.70 -10.09
CA THR A 494 -13.93 -32.90 -10.50
C THR A 494 -13.30 -34.13 -9.83
N PHE A 495 -13.52 -34.30 -8.53
CA PHE A 495 -12.85 -35.34 -7.74
C PHE A 495 -13.73 -36.57 -7.49
N GLY A 496 -15.02 -36.49 -7.76
CA GLY A 496 -15.98 -37.59 -7.57
C GLY A 496 -16.56 -37.65 -6.15
N PRO A 497 -17.44 -38.64 -5.89
CA PRO A 497 -18.11 -38.78 -4.60
C PRO A 497 -17.16 -39.29 -3.49
N GLY A 498 -17.59 -39.19 -2.24
CA GLY A 498 -16.91 -39.79 -1.08
C GLY A 498 -16.15 -38.81 -0.18
N ALA A 499 -16.05 -37.55 -0.58
CA ALA A 499 -15.62 -36.47 0.30
C ALA A 499 -16.72 -36.12 1.32
N HIS A 500 -16.31 -35.53 2.43
CA HIS A 500 -17.20 -35.01 3.47
C HIS A 500 -16.80 -33.59 3.87
N GLU A 501 -17.68 -32.89 4.57
CA GLU A 501 -17.41 -31.57 5.11
C GLU A 501 -17.10 -31.67 6.60
N GLU A 502 -16.08 -30.93 7.03
CA GLU A 502 -15.80 -30.62 8.42
C GLU A 502 -16.06 -29.12 8.63
N GLU A 503 -16.72 -28.77 9.73
CA GLU A 503 -17.03 -27.38 10.07
C GLU A 503 -15.95 -26.78 10.96
N CYS A 504 -15.35 -25.69 10.51
CA CYS A 504 -14.48 -24.83 11.32
C CYS A 504 -15.14 -23.46 11.55
N PRO A 505 -14.84 -22.75 12.64
CA PRO A 505 -15.46 -21.45 12.91
C PRO A 505 -15.18 -20.42 11.81
N GLY A 506 -16.17 -20.14 10.95
CA GLY A 506 -16.03 -19.21 9.82
C GLY A 506 -15.40 -19.80 8.55
N ALA A 507 -15.21 -21.12 8.48
CA ALA A 507 -14.77 -21.81 7.27
C ALA A 507 -15.34 -23.24 7.16
N LYS A 508 -15.71 -23.66 5.96
CA LYS A 508 -16.08 -25.05 5.69
C LYS A 508 -14.96 -25.77 4.98
N ILE A 509 -14.56 -26.93 5.50
CA ILE A 509 -13.43 -27.71 4.99
C ILE A 509 -13.99 -28.93 4.27
N TYR A 510 -13.75 -29.02 2.98
CA TYR A 510 -14.07 -30.20 2.18
C TYR A 510 -12.89 -31.17 2.24
N VAL A 511 -13.10 -32.35 2.80
CA VAL A 511 -12.07 -33.37 3.00
C VAL A 511 -12.15 -34.40 1.90
N PHE A 512 -11.07 -34.53 1.13
CA PHE A 512 -11.01 -35.53 0.06
C PHE A 512 -10.94 -36.94 0.63
N SER A 513 -11.64 -37.89 -0.01
CA SER A 513 -11.51 -39.31 0.35
C SER A 513 -10.18 -39.87 -0.15
N THR A 514 -9.64 -40.86 0.55
CA THR A 514 -8.56 -41.70 0.01
C THR A 514 -8.97 -42.41 -1.27
N LYS A 515 -10.28 -42.57 -1.51
CA LYS A 515 -10.82 -43.11 -2.77
C LYS A 515 -10.63 -42.17 -3.97
N ASN A 516 -10.45 -40.87 -3.74
CA ASN A 516 -10.28 -39.85 -4.80
C ASN A 516 -8.81 -39.68 -5.23
N GLU A 517 -7.89 -40.56 -4.79
CA GLU A 517 -6.45 -40.39 -5.00
C GLU A 517 -6.07 -40.31 -6.49
N LYS A 518 -6.74 -41.10 -7.33
CA LYS A 518 -6.49 -41.12 -8.77
C LYS A 518 -6.93 -39.82 -9.42
N GLU A 519 -8.15 -39.37 -9.13
CA GLU A 519 -8.72 -38.13 -9.66
C GLU A 519 -7.88 -36.92 -9.24
N ILE A 520 -7.36 -36.91 -8.00
CA ILE A 520 -6.46 -35.87 -7.51
C ILE A 520 -5.13 -35.87 -8.27
N LYS A 521 -4.52 -37.04 -8.51
CA LYS A 521 -3.29 -37.14 -9.30
C LYS A 521 -3.51 -36.68 -10.74
N ASP A 522 -4.60 -37.12 -11.36
CA ASP A 522 -4.97 -36.74 -12.73
C ASP A 522 -5.21 -35.22 -12.82
N PHE A 523 -5.84 -34.62 -11.81
CA PHE A 523 -6.01 -33.17 -11.71
C PHE A 523 -4.66 -32.44 -11.59
N ILE A 524 -3.73 -32.91 -10.74
CA ILE A 524 -2.40 -32.31 -10.62
C ILE A 524 -1.65 -32.37 -11.96
N LEU A 525 -1.73 -33.51 -12.67
CA LEU A 525 -1.13 -33.67 -13.99
C LEU A 525 -1.76 -32.73 -15.02
N LEU A 526 -3.08 -32.57 -15.00
CA LEU A 526 -3.80 -31.60 -15.84
C LEU A 526 -3.31 -30.18 -15.57
N LYS A 527 -3.17 -29.77 -14.30
CA LYS A 527 -2.69 -28.43 -13.94
C LYS A 527 -1.22 -28.21 -14.31
N LYS A 528 -0.37 -29.22 -14.19
CA LYS A 528 1.00 -29.17 -14.72
C LYS A 528 1.02 -28.96 -16.24
N ALA A 529 0.16 -29.67 -16.96
CA ALA A 529 0.03 -29.53 -18.42
C ALA A 529 -0.50 -28.14 -18.81
N GLU A 530 -1.53 -27.64 -18.14
CA GLU A 530 -2.07 -26.28 -18.33
C GLU A 530 -0.97 -25.22 -18.13
N ILE A 531 -0.21 -25.30 -17.04
CA ILE A 531 0.91 -24.38 -16.77
C ILE A 531 1.96 -24.46 -17.88
N ASN A 532 2.34 -25.66 -18.32
CA ASN A 532 3.37 -25.83 -19.35
C ASN A 532 2.92 -25.29 -20.71
N VAL A 533 1.68 -25.56 -21.11
CA VAL A 533 1.06 -24.99 -22.32
C VAL A 533 1.05 -23.47 -22.24
N TRP A 534 0.67 -22.95 -21.09
CA TRP A 534 0.57 -21.52 -20.85
C TRP A 534 1.96 -20.84 -20.84
N LYS A 535 2.99 -21.46 -20.25
CA LYS A 535 4.38 -21.01 -20.35
C LYS A 535 4.84 -20.95 -21.80
N LYS A 536 4.52 -21.98 -22.60
CA LYS A 536 4.86 -22.02 -24.03
C LYS A 536 4.20 -20.88 -24.81
N PHE A 537 2.92 -20.60 -24.58
CA PHE A 537 2.20 -19.49 -25.24
C PHE A 537 2.73 -18.11 -24.85
N THR A 538 3.28 -17.96 -23.64
CA THR A 538 3.86 -16.70 -23.16
C THR A 538 5.36 -16.56 -23.48
N GLY A 539 5.94 -17.47 -24.28
CA GLY A 539 7.35 -17.43 -24.70
C GLY A 539 8.33 -17.88 -23.61
N ARG A 540 7.85 -18.60 -22.60
CA ARG A 540 8.61 -19.10 -21.45
C ARG A 540 8.95 -20.57 -21.66
N LYS A 541 10.20 -20.92 -21.35
CA LYS A 541 10.72 -22.29 -21.42
C LYS A 541 10.86 -22.86 -20.03
#